data_AF-K7ZAV9-F1
#
_entry.id   AF-K7ZAV9-F1
#
_cell.length_a   1.000
_cell.length_b   1.000
_cell.length_c   1.000
_cell.angle_alpha   90.00
_cell.angle_beta   90.00
_cell.angle_gamma   90.00
#
_symmetry.space_group_name_H-M   'P 1'
#
loop_
_entity.id
_entity.type
_entity.pdbx_description
1 polymer ?
#
loop_
_entity_poly.entity_id
_entity_poly.type
_entity_poly.pdbx_seq_one_letter_code
_entity_poly.pdbx_strand_id
1 'polypeptide(L)' 'MVGDKTTVYKVECDQKCLGQVIGCKGKNISGIRAVLSATLARKGIRAIVEIPYFVVEA' A
#
# COMPACT_ATOMS: atom_id res chain seq x y z
N MET A 1 -18.08 -0.50 21.27
CA MET A 1 -16.70 -0.65 20.78
C MET A 1 -16.72 -0.64 19.26
N VAL A 2 -16.47 0.52 18.66
CA VAL A 2 -16.45 0.71 17.20
C VAL A 2 -15.08 0.25 16.73
N GLY A 3 -15.00 -1.02 16.32
CA GLY A 3 -13.74 -1.68 16.01
C GLY A 3 -13.13 -1.16 14.70
N ASP A 4 -11.94 -0.58 14.82
CA ASP A 4 -11.05 -0.28 13.69
C ASP A 4 -10.62 -1.58 13.02
N LYS A 5 -11.47 -2.15 12.18
CA LYS A 5 -11.12 -3.28 11.30
C LYS A 5 -10.29 -2.79 10.11
N THR A 6 -9.41 -1.81 10.30
CA THR A 6 -8.59 -1.26 9.21
C THR A 6 -7.12 -1.45 9.54
N THR A 7 -6.43 -2.27 8.74
CA THR A 7 -4.99 -2.47 8.89
C THR A 7 -4.27 -1.60 7.87
N VAL A 8 -3.45 -0.68 8.36
CA VAL A 8 -2.61 0.20 7.54
C VAL A 8 -1.25 -0.47 7.36
N TYR A 9 -0.88 -0.71 6.11
CA TYR A 9 0.41 -1.23 5.71
C TYR A 9 1.23 -0.08 5.13
N LYS A 10 2.31 0.27 5.81
CA LYS A 10 3.30 1.22 5.30
C LYS A 10 4.31 0.45 4.48
N VAL A 11 4.44 0.83 3.21
CA VAL A 11 5.50 0.29 2.35
C VAL A 11 6.74 1.14 2.59
N GLU A 12 7.84 0.49 2.96
CA GLU A 12 9.16 1.12 3.02
C GLU A 12 9.98 0.63 1.84
N CYS A 13 10.54 1.56 1.08
CA CYS A 13 11.47 1.23 0.00
C CYS A 13 12.57 2.28 -0.06
N ASP A 14 13.57 2.07 -0.91
CA ASP A 14 14.54 3.11 -1.25
C ASP A 14 13.94 4.01 -2.36
N GLN A 15 14.30 5.29 -2.37
CA GLN A 15 13.88 6.25 -3.40
C GLN A 15 14.22 5.73 -4.82
N LYS A 16 15.34 5.02 -4.97
CA LYS A 16 15.75 4.41 -6.25
C LYS A 16 14.76 3.34 -6.74
N CYS A 17 14.10 2.67 -5.81
CA CYS A 17 13.18 1.57 -6.08
C CYS A 17 11.72 2.02 -6.12
N LEU A 18 11.40 3.24 -5.68
CA LEU A 18 10.02 3.77 -5.65
C LEU A 18 9.32 3.64 -7.01
N GLY A 19 10.02 3.98 -8.10
CA GLY A 19 9.48 3.85 -9.46
C GLY A 19 9.09 2.42 -9.82
N GLN A 20 9.84 1.42 -9.33
CA GLN A 20 9.54 0.00 -9.54
C GLN A 20 8.37 -0.47 -8.66
N VAL A 21 8.28 0.03 -7.42
CA VAL A 21 7.18 -0.25 -6.49
C VAL A 21 5.86 0.28 -7.00
N ILE A 22 5.84 1.49 -7.56
CA ILE A 22 4.67 2.05 -8.24
C ILE A 22 4.42 1.25 -9.55
N GLY A 23 5.48 1.03 -10.32
CA GLY A 23 5.44 0.38 -11.63
C GLY A 23 4.79 1.25 -12.70
N CYS A 24 4.69 0.72 -13.92
CA CYS A 24 4.08 1.43 -15.05
C CYS A 24 2.62 1.84 -14.74
N LYS A 25 2.37 3.15 -14.62
CA LYS A 25 1.06 3.73 -14.27
C LYS A 25 0.48 3.23 -12.94
N GLY A 26 1.30 2.88 -11.95
CA GLY A 26 0.80 2.42 -10.64
C GLY A 26 0.26 0.99 -10.63
N LYS A 27 0.50 0.20 -11.69
CA LYS A 27 -0.01 -1.18 -11.79
C LYS A 27 0.52 -2.09 -10.68
N ASN A 28 1.77 -1.91 -10.28
CA ASN A 28 2.41 -2.81 -9.32
C ASN A 28 1.82 -2.58 -7.91
N ILE A 29 1.77 -1.32 -7.46
CA ILE A 29 1.13 -0.97 -6.18
C ILE A 29 -0.37 -1.29 -6.17
N SER A 30 -1.07 -1.13 -7.30
CA SER A 30 -2.49 -1.50 -7.41
C SER A 30 -2.70 -3.01 -7.26
N GLY A 31 -1.81 -3.82 -7.85
CA GLY A 31 -1.80 -5.27 -7.67
C GLY A 31 -1.59 -5.67 -6.20
N ILE A 32 -0.63 -5.06 -5.52
CA ILE A 32 -0.38 -5.28 -4.08
C ILE A 32 -1.64 -4.95 -3.25
N ARG A 33 -2.27 -3.80 -3.53
CA ARG A 33 -3.53 -3.39 -2.87
C ARG A 33 -4.66 -4.38 -3.11
N ALA A 34 -4.79 -4.91 -4.33
CA ALA A 34 -5.81 -5.88 -4.66
C ALA A 34 -5.62 -7.19 -3.89
N VAL A 35 -4.39 -7.70 -3.81
CA VAL A 35 -4.07 -8.93 -3.07
C VAL A 35 -4.31 -8.76 -1.57
N LEU A 36 -3.85 -7.65 -0.98
CA LEU A 36 -4.08 -7.36 0.44
C LEU A 36 -5.56 -7.18 0.74
N SER A 37 -6.28 -6.43 -0.10
CA SER A 37 -7.73 -6.24 0.05
C SER A 37 -8.48 -7.56 -0.06
N ALA A 38 -8.14 -8.43 -1.01
CA ALA A 38 -8.75 -9.75 -1.16
C ALA A 38 -8.50 -10.65 0.07
N THR A 39 -7.28 -10.61 0.59
CA THR A 39 -6.88 -11.40 1.78
C THR A 39 -7.60 -10.92 3.04
N LEU A 40 -7.68 -9.60 3.23
CA LEU A 40 -8.28 -8.99 4.43
C LEU A 40 -9.80 -8.93 4.36
N ALA A 41 -10.39 -8.88 3.15
CA ALA A 41 -11.83 -9.01 2.94
C ALA A 41 -12.36 -10.34 3.51
N ARG A 42 -11.60 -11.44 3.39
CA ARG A 42 -11.95 -12.73 4.01
C ARG A 42 -12.03 -12.66 5.54
N LYS A 43 -11.28 -11.74 6.16
CA LYS A 43 -11.28 -11.49 7.61
C LYS A 43 -12.26 -10.38 8.02
N GLY A 44 -12.97 -9.76 7.07
CA GLY A 44 -13.83 -8.60 7.31
C GLY A 44 -13.05 -7.34 7.71
N ILE A 45 -11.78 -7.26 7.31
CA ILE A 45 -10.85 -6.17 7.63
C ILE A 45 -10.56 -5.39 6.34
N ARG A 46 -10.53 -4.06 6.42
CA ARG A 46 -10.09 -3.18 5.34
C ARG A 46 -8.57 -3.04 5.35
N ALA A 47 -7.96 -3.15 4.18
CA ALA A 47 -6.53 -2.93 3.99
C ALA A 47 -6.31 -1.51 3.43
N ILE A 48 -5.43 -0.75 4.05
CA ILE A 48 -4.92 0.51 3.48
C ILE A 48 -3.43 0.32 3.24
N VAL A 49 -2.96 0.64 2.04
CA VAL A 49 -1.53 0.56 1.68
C VAL A 49 -1.06 1.98 1.43
N GLU A 50 -0.14 2.45 2.24
CA GLU A 50 0.51 3.74 2.09
C GLU A 50 1.84 3.56 1.35
N ILE A 51 2.06 4.42 0.36
CA ILE A 51 3.29 4.47 -0.44
C ILE A 51 4.23 5.45 0.26
N PRO A 52 5.54 5.14 0.39
CA PRO A 52 6.48 6.05 1.02
C PRO A 52 6.59 7.32 0.19
N TYR A 53 6.40 8.46 0.85
CA TYR A 53 6.60 9.78 0.27
C TYR A 53 8.03 10.23 0.54
N PHE A 54 8.83 10.35 -0.51
CA PHE A 54 10.14 11.00 -0.42
C PHE A 54 9.94 12.47 -0.70
N VAL A 55 10.17 13.31 0.31
CA VAL A 55 10.29 14.74 0.10
C VAL A 55 11.53 14.95 -0.75
N VAL A 56 11.36 15.41 -1.99
CA VAL A 56 12.49 15.89 -2.78
C VAL A 56 12.75 17.30 -2.27
N GLU A 57 13.71 17.45 -1.36
CA GLU A 57 14.30 18.77 -1.10
C GLU A 57 14.95 19.23 -2.41
N ALA A 58 14.38 20.29 -2.97
CA ALA A 58 14.77 20.90 -4.23
C ALA A 58 15.93 21.87 -4.05
#